data_AF-A0A9P5UY65-F1
#
_entry.id   AF-A0A9P5UY65-F1
#
_cell.length_a   1.000
_cell.length_b   1.000
_cell.length_c   1.000
_cell.angle_alpha   90.00
_cell.angle_beta   90.00
_cell.angle_gamma   90.00
#
_symmetry.space_group_name_H-M   'P 1'
#
loop_
_entity.id
_entity.type
_entity.pdbx_description
1 polymer ?
#
loop_
_entity_poly.entity_id
_entity_poly.type
_entity_poly.pdbx_seq_one_letter_code
_entity_poly.pdbx_strand_id
1 'polypeptide(L)'
;MDRERGIRETSVETHAFSVFMEHTNGGRDRSWALGPGTTHLQMQIIGVPRPDVLCRDNYGDLDWRVETLDGSRRFDVQKWVYEQLGRMTGLTRLSLGAIIISWKDVDMFNLDHTSNVADQEDELEAWGQRCKLVNLQCLVFSLESGLHLLSGLEELEELDVRSTAHRSCAEELDWMYVHWPELKQINGLVTKRVWAEDDDQLMVRDEVKGRMRRHPDGIGCSYHDETSRYYTV
;
A
#
# COMPACT_ATOMS: atom_id res chain seq x y z
N MET A 1 21.13 0.47 28.35
CA MET A 1 20.01 1.04 29.12
C MET A 1 19.21 1.85 28.11
N ASP A 2 18.46 1.13 27.28
CA ASP A 2 17.66 1.72 26.20
C ASP A 2 16.52 2.49 26.83
N ARG A 3 16.53 3.81 26.62
CA ARG A 3 15.35 4.62 26.87
C ARG A 3 14.34 4.22 25.81
N GLU A 4 13.35 3.44 26.21
CA GLU A 4 12.02 3.44 25.61
C GLU A 4 11.48 4.89 25.68
N ARG A 5 11.96 5.74 24.78
CA ARG A 5 11.21 6.92 24.40
C ARG A 5 9.95 6.33 23.79
N GLY A 6 8.84 6.43 24.52
CA GLY A 6 7.51 6.22 23.96
C GLY A 6 7.34 7.17 22.80
N ILE A 7 7.78 6.74 21.62
CA ILE A 7 7.46 7.37 20.34
C ILE A 7 5.95 7.36 20.33
N ARG A 8 5.35 8.55 20.36
CA ARG A 8 3.90 8.71 20.17
C ARG A 8 3.61 8.36 18.72
N GLU A 9 3.56 7.06 18.45
CA GLU A 9 3.18 6.53 17.15
C GLU A 9 1.74 6.97 16.92
N THR A 10 1.59 7.92 16.01
CA THR A 10 0.28 8.46 15.66
C THR A 10 -0.18 7.63 14.47
N SER A 11 -0.93 6.57 14.76
CA SER A 11 -1.60 5.81 13.71
C SER A 11 -2.88 6.55 13.32
N VAL A 12 -3.05 6.77 12.02
CA VAL A 12 -4.26 7.38 11.44
C VAL A 12 -4.79 6.44 10.38
N GLU A 13 -6.07 6.09 10.47
CA GLU A 13 -6.80 5.44 9.38
C GLU A 13 -7.57 6.49 8.58
N THR A 14 -7.44 6.46 7.26
CA THR A 14 -8.15 7.39 6.37
C THR A 14 -8.78 6.67 5.19
N HIS A 15 -10.07 6.95 4.97
CA HIS A 15 -10.83 6.43 3.86
C HIS A 15 -10.74 7.40 2.67
N ALA A 16 -9.67 7.28 1.88
CA ALA A 16 -9.20 8.30 0.95
C ALA A 16 -10.28 8.77 -0.03
N PHE A 17 -11.02 7.85 -0.67
CA PHE A 17 -12.08 8.21 -1.62
C PHE A 17 -13.20 9.02 -0.97
N SER A 18 -13.64 8.65 0.24
CA SER A 18 -14.70 9.36 0.94
C SER A 18 -14.27 10.77 1.30
N VAL A 19 -13.06 10.92 1.83
CA VAL A 19 -12.49 12.23 2.18
C VAL A 19 -12.28 13.09 0.93
N PHE A 20 -11.82 12.49 -0.16
CA PHE A 20 -11.68 13.16 -1.46
C PHE A 20 -13.03 13.68 -1.98
N MET A 21 -14.08 12.85 -1.95
CA MET A 21 -15.41 13.27 -2.42
C MET A 21 -16.00 14.40 -1.57
N GLU A 22 -15.76 14.39 -0.26
CA GLU A 22 -16.15 15.50 0.62
C GLU A 22 -15.38 16.79 0.29
N HIS A 23 -14.10 16.68 -0.08
CA HIS A 23 -13.27 17.80 -0.48
C HIS A 23 -13.77 18.42 -1.80
N THR A 24 -13.97 17.60 -2.83
CA THR A 24 -14.33 18.09 -4.17
C THR A 24 -15.77 18.53 -4.28
N ASN A 25 -16.70 17.79 -3.67
CA ASN A 25 -18.14 18.05 -3.83
C ASN A 25 -18.74 18.83 -2.66
N GLY A 26 -18.17 18.67 -1.47
CA GLY A 26 -18.65 19.34 -0.26
C GLY A 26 -18.04 20.72 -0.01
N GLY A 27 -17.00 21.09 -0.76
CA GLY A 27 -16.26 22.35 -0.56
C GLY A 27 -15.59 22.46 0.80
N ARG A 28 -15.41 21.34 1.50
CA ARG A 28 -14.75 21.29 2.81
C ARG A 28 -13.25 21.21 2.62
N ASP A 29 -12.51 21.99 3.41
CA ASP A 29 -11.08 21.79 3.51
C ASP A 29 -10.81 20.49 4.29
N ARG A 30 -10.23 19.52 3.59
CA ARG A 30 -9.80 18.24 4.12
C ARG A 30 -8.28 18.09 4.03
N SER A 31 -7.56 19.21 3.93
CA SER A 31 -6.11 19.19 3.85
C SER A 31 -5.53 18.55 5.11
N TRP A 32 -4.56 17.66 4.92
CA TRP A 32 -3.85 17.05 6.04
C TRP A 32 -2.77 18.02 6.51
N ALA A 33 -2.73 18.28 7.82
CA ALA A 33 -1.69 19.09 8.44
C ALA A 33 -1.12 18.32 9.63
N LEU A 34 0.18 18.10 9.61
CA LEU A 34 0.92 17.64 10.79
C LEU A 34 1.46 18.85 11.55
N GLY A 35 1.61 18.71 12.86
CA GLY A 35 2.30 19.72 13.66
C GLY A 35 3.80 19.76 13.29
N PRO A 36 4.48 20.90 13.50
CA PRO A 36 5.89 21.08 13.12
C PRO A 36 6.89 20.17 13.86
N GLY A 37 6.44 19.35 14.81
CA GLY A 37 7.27 18.38 15.53
C GLY A 37 7.03 16.93 15.12
N THR A 38 6.16 16.66 14.15
CA THR A 38 5.91 15.29 13.70
C THR A 38 7.00 14.85 12.74
N THR A 39 7.87 13.96 13.21
CA THR A 39 8.94 13.36 12.40
C THR A 39 8.62 11.93 11.97
N HIS A 40 7.61 11.30 12.60
CA HIS A 40 7.21 9.93 12.35
C HIS A 40 5.70 9.90 12.09
N LEU A 41 5.30 9.36 10.93
CA LEU A 41 3.90 9.17 10.58
C LEU A 41 3.66 7.71 10.17
N GLN A 42 2.69 7.07 10.84
CA GLN A 42 2.12 5.82 10.38
C GLN A 42 0.68 6.07 9.95
N MET A 43 0.34 5.65 8.73
CA MET A 43 -0.99 5.86 8.19
C MET A 43 -1.48 4.64 7.43
N GLN A 44 -2.70 4.22 7.75
CA GLN A 44 -3.44 3.26 6.96
C GLN A 44 -4.36 3.99 6.00
N ILE A 45 -4.00 3.94 4.72
CA ILE A 45 -4.76 4.56 3.64
C ILE A 45 -5.57 3.45 2.96
N ILE A 46 -6.89 3.53 3.08
CA ILE A 46 -7.83 2.57 2.49
C ILE A 46 -8.77 3.27 1.51
N GLY A 47 -9.44 2.47 0.68
CA GLY A 47 -10.39 2.97 -0.29
C GLY A 47 -9.73 3.80 -1.40
N VAL A 48 -8.46 3.55 -1.73
CA VAL A 48 -7.86 4.05 -2.97
C VAL A 48 -8.05 2.97 -4.04
N PRO A 49 -8.92 3.17 -5.05
CA PRO A 49 -9.07 2.21 -6.12
C PRO A 49 -7.78 2.16 -6.94
N ARG A 50 -7.23 0.98 -7.16
CA ARG A 50 -5.97 0.82 -7.89
C ARG A 50 -6.20 0.48 -9.36
N PRO A 51 -5.52 1.17 -10.29
CA PRO A 51 -5.66 0.90 -11.73
C PRO A 51 -5.09 -0.45 -12.15
N ASP A 52 -4.07 -0.92 -11.44
CA ASP A 52 -3.28 -2.10 -11.76
C ASP A 52 -3.86 -3.38 -11.13
N VAL A 53 -4.56 -3.26 -10.00
CA VAL A 53 -5.14 -4.39 -9.27
C VAL A 53 -6.54 -4.68 -9.80
N LEU A 54 -6.70 -5.83 -10.45
CA LEU A 54 -7.93 -6.22 -11.16
C LEU A 54 -8.72 -7.36 -10.51
N CYS A 55 -8.04 -8.22 -9.77
CA CYS A 55 -8.58 -9.34 -9.00
C CYS A 55 -7.67 -9.61 -7.79
N ARG A 56 -8.15 -10.40 -6.84
CA ARG A 56 -7.31 -11.01 -5.81
C ARG A 56 -6.45 -12.14 -6.41
N ASP A 57 -5.49 -12.64 -5.64
CA ASP A 57 -4.61 -13.74 -6.05
C ASP A 57 -5.35 -15.06 -6.19
N ASN A 58 -6.37 -15.30 -5.36
CA ASN A 58 -7.29 -16.42 -5.52
C ASN A 58 -8.29 -16.23 -6.68
N TYR A 59 -8.05 -15.26 -7.56
CA TYR A 59 -8.93 -14.85 -8.66
C TYR A 59 -10.31 -14.35 -8.24
N GLY A 60 -10.54 -14.20 -6.93
CA GLY A 60 -11.75 -13.60 -6.39
C GLY A 60 -11.89 -12.15 -6.84
N ASP A 61 -13.14 -11.71 -6.93
CA ASP A 61 -13.42 -10.30 -7.14
C ASP A 61 -12.74 -9.49 -6.03
N LEU A 62 -12.17 -8.35 -6.43
CA LEU A 62 -11.81 -7.33 -5.47
C LEU A 62 -13.13 -6.90 -4.88
N ASP A 63 -13.40 -7.40 -3.68
CA ASP A 63 -14.58 -7.03 -2.93
C ASP A 63 -14.45 -5.55 -2.57
N TRP A 64 -14.83 -4.70 -3.52
CA TRP A 64 -14.97 -3.25 -3.39
C TRP A 64 -16.23 -3.00 -2.58
N ARG A 65 -16.31 -3.57 -1.38
CA ARG A 65 -17.42 -3.39 -0.44
C ARG A 65 -17.62 -1.93 -0.03
N VAL A 66 -16.72 -1.05 -0.45
CA VAL A 66 -17.02 0.36 -0.65
C VAL A 66 -17.82 0.48 -1.95
N GLU A 67 -19.12 0.22 -1.88
CA GLU A 67 -20.09 0.27 -3.01
C GLU A 67 -20.08 1.62 -3.78
N THR A 68 -19.33 2.60 -3.29
CA THR A 68 -19.23 3.96 -3.82
C THR A 68 -17.93 4.24 -4.59
N LEU A 69 -16.99 3.30 -4.70
CA LEU A 69 -15.72 3.56 -5.41
C LEU A 69 -15.95 3.75 -6.91
N ASP A 70 -15.85 5.00 -7.36
CA ASP A 70 -15.80 5.34 -8.77
C ASP A 70 -14.39 5.08 -9.31
N GLY A 71 -14.22 3.93 -9.98
CA GLY A 71 -12.95 3.55 -10.59
C GLY A 71 -12.41 4.57 -11.60
N SER A 72 -13.25 5.43 -12.18
CA SER A 72 -12.79 6.51 -13.08
C SER A 72 -11.99 7.60 -12.35
N ARG A 73 -12.16 7.72 -11.02
CA ARG A 73 -11.51 8.72 -10.16
C ARG A 73 -10.22 8.24 -9.49
N ARG A 74 -9.79 7.01 -9.76
CA ARG A 74 -8.62 6.39 -9.11
C ARG A 74 -7.36 7.26 -9.10
N PHE A 75 -7.01 7.84 -10.25
CA PHE A 75 -5.84 8.70 -10.36
C PHE A 75 -6.02 10.02 -9.62
N ASP A 76 -7.21 10.62 -9.67
CA ASP A 76 -7.51 11.86 -8.95
C ASP A 76 -7.37 11.67 -7.44
N VAL A 77 -7.95 10.59 -6.90
CA VAL A 77 -7.91 10.25 -5.47
C VAL A 77 -6.47 10.00 -5.03
N GLN A 78 -5.74 9.20 -5.82
CA GLN A 78 -4.35 8.87 -5.52
C GLN A 78 -3.46 10.12 -5.53
N LYS A 79 -3.60 10.96 -6.57
CA LYS A 79 -2.87 12.22 -6.68
C LYS A 79 -3.17 13.14 -5.51
N TRP A 80 -4.44 13.27 -5.13
CA TRP A 80 -4.85 14.08 -3.98
C TRP A 80 -4.19 13.59 -2.68
N VAL A 81 -4.16 12.28 -2.43
CA VAL A 81 -3.47 11.71 -1.27
C VAL A 81 -1.96 12.03 -1.32
N TYR A 82 -1.32 11.90 -2.49
CA TYR A 82 0.09 12.27 -2.63
C TYR A 82 0.34 13.76 -2.38
N GLU A 83 -0.53 14.64 -2.84
CA GLU A 83 -0.45 16.07 -2.53
C GLU A 83 -0.58 16.34 -1.03
N GLN A 84 -1.40 15.57 -0.30
CA GLN A 84 -1.50 15.69 1.15
C GLN A 84 -0.23 15.23 1.86
N LEU A 85 0.29 14.07 1.48
CA LEU A 85 1.52 13.52 2.05
C LEU A 85 2.73 14.39 1.73
N GLY A 86 2.86 14.89 0.50
CA GLY A 86 3.99 15.71 0.06
C GLY A 86 4.09 17.08 0.76
N ARG A 87 3.02 17.54 1.41
CA ARG A 87 3.02 18.75 2.26
C ARG A 87 3.61 18.51 3.65
N MET A 88 3.82 17.25 4.05
CA MET A 88 4.29 16.87 5.37
C MET A 88 5.81 16.89 5.43
N THR A 89 6.41 18.08 5.35
CA THR A 89 7.87 18.26 5.38
C THR A 89 8.46 17.96 6.77
N GLY A 90 9.74 17.58 6.85
CA GLY A 90 10.39 17.23 8.12
C GLY A 90 10.06 15.82 8.63
N LEU A 91 9.32 15.02 7.86
CA LEU A 91 9.13 13.60 8.14
C LEU A 91 10.43 12.85 7.91
N THR A 92 10.94 12.18 8.94
CA THR A 92 12.08 11.26 8.86
C THR A 92 11.63 9.81 8.66
N ARG A 93 10.40 9.48 9.05
CA ARG A 93 9.83 8.14 8.87
C ARG A 93 8.39 8.22 8.40
N LEU A 94 8.11 7.52 7.30
CA LEU A 94 6.78 7.38 6.73
C LEU A 94 6.43 5.90 6.58
N SER A 95 5.43 5.44 7.32
CA SER A 95 4.89 4.09 7.21
C SER A 95 3.49 4.13 6.60
N LEU A 96 3.35 3.66 5.37
CA LEU A 96 2.08 3.54 4.66
C LEU A 96 1.71 2.06 4.50
N GLY A 97 0.53 1.67 4.97
CA GLY A 97 0.10 0.28 4.86
C GLY A 97 -0.92 -0.11 5.91
N ALA A 98 -1.27 -1.40 5.94
CA ALA A 98 -2.08 -1.92 7.04
C ALA A 98 -1.35 -1.67 8.37
N ILE A 99 -2.11 -1.40 9.44
CA ILE A 99 -1.57 -1.44 10.80
C ILE A 99 -0.82 -2.77 10.92
N ILE A 100 0.45 -2.72 11.36
CA ILE A 100 1.26 -3.92 11.58
C ILE A 100 0.42 -4.85 12.44
N ILE A 101 -0.14 -5.89 11.83
CA ILE A 101 -0.88 -6.90 12.57
C ILE A 101 0.19 -7.57 13.40
N SER A 102 0.07 -7.46 14.72
CA SER A 102 0.99 -8.15 15.61
C SER A 102 0.83 -9.64 15.34
N TRP A 103 1.92 -10.36 15.12
CA TRP A 103 1.86 -11.82 14.98
C TRP A 103 1.21 -12.47 16.19
N LYS A 104 1.21 -11.84 17.37
CA LYS A 104 0.42 -12.33 18.52
C LYS A 104 -1.09 -12.34 18.26
N ASP A 105 -1.58 -11.41 17.44
CA ASP A 105 -2.98 -11.37 17.02
C ASP A 105 -3.25 -12.45 15.97
N VAL A 106 -2.26 -12.78 15.12
CA VAL A 106 -2.33 -13.89 14.16
C VAL A 106 -2.27 -15.25 14.87
N ASP A 107 -1.38 -15.41 15.87
CA ASP A 107 -1.22 -16.61 16.69
C ASP A 107 -2.52 -16.95 17.44
N MET A 108 -3.30 -15.93 17.83
CA MET A 108 -4.62 -16.11 18.44
C MET A 108 -5.58 -16.89 17.53
N PHE A 109 -5.34 -16.86 16.22
CA PHE A 109 -6.14 -17.56 15.22
C PHE A 109 -5.58 -18.94 14.84
N ASN A 110 -4.47 -19.43 15.43
CA ASN A 110 -3.87 -20.73 15.06
C ASN A 110 -3.71 -20.92 13.53
N LEU A 111 -3.42 -19.84 12.78
CA LEU A 111 -3.20 -19.96 11.34
C LEU A 111 -1.92 -20.77 11.09
N ASP A 112 -1.94 -21.61 10.06
CA ASP A 112 -0.74 -22.33 9.64
C ASP A 112 0.26 -21.33 9.05
N HIS A 113 1.36 -21.09 9.76
CA HIS A 113 2.44 -20.21 9.32
C HIS A 113 3.15 -20.69 8.05
N THR A 114 2.94 -21.95 7.65
CA THR A 114 3.48 -22.49 6.40
C THR A 114 2.57 -22.25 5.21
N SER A 115 1.30 -21.88 5.45
CA SER A 115 0.37 -21.47 4.39
C SER A 115 0.81 -20.14 3.79
N ASN A 116 0.54 -19.96 2.50
CA ASN A 116 0.78 -18.67 1.88
C ASN A 116 -0.20 -17.62 2.45
N VAL A 117 0.16 -16.34 2.31
CA VAL A 117 -0.62 -15.22 2.85
C VAL A 117 -2.05 -15.17 2.30
N ALA A 118 -2.27 -15.57 1.05
CA ALA A 118 -3.60 -15.54 0.43
C ALA A 118 -4.54 -16.58 1.07
N ASP A 119 -4.05 -17.79 1.34
CA ASP A 119 -4.80 -18.83 2.04
C ASP A 119 -5.15 -18.36 3.46
N GLN A 120 -4.22 -17.69 4.14
CA GLN A 120 -4.46 -17.11 5.47
C GLN A 120 -5.50 -15.98 5.43
N GLU A 121 -5.51 -15.13 4.40
CA GLU A 121 -6.56 -14.11 4.21
C GLU A 121 -7.94 -14.73 4.02
N ASP A 122 -8.03 -15.80 3.22
CA ASP A 122 -9.28 -16.52 2.96
C ASP A 122 -9.80 -17.23 4.22
N GLU A 123 -8.92 -17.82 5.03
CA GLU A 123 -9.28 -18.43 6.32
C GLU A 123 -9.80 -17.38 7.32
N LEU A 124 -9.11 -16.23 7.43
CA LEU A 124 -9.55 -15.12 8.27
C LEU A 124 -10.93 -14.60 7.81
N GLU A 125 -11.14 -14.42 6.51
CA GLU A 125 -12.42 -14.00 5.96
C GLU A 125 -13.54 -15.02 6.23
N ALA A 126 -13.26 -16.32 6.11
CA ALA A 126 -14.19 -17.40 6.45
C ALA A 126 -14.61 -17.38 7.92
N TRP A 127 -13.74 -16.88 8.81
CA TRP A 127 -14.04 -16.68 10.24
C TRP A 127 -14.74 -15.36 10.54
N GLY A 128 -15.08 -14.59 9.51
CA GLY A 128 -15.70 -13.28 9.64
C GLY A 128 -14.73 -12.19 10.12
N GLN A 129 -13.43 -12.49 10.19
CA GLN A 129 -12.42 -11.48 10.46
C GLN A 129 -12.21 -10.64 9.20
N ARG A 130 -12.04 -9.34 9.41
CA ARG A 130 -11.85 -8.36 8.32
C ARG A 130 -10.40 -7.93 8.16
N CYS A 131 -9.48 -8.71 8.70
CA CYS A 131 -8.05 -8.47 8.63
C CYS A 131 -7.57 -8.80 7.22
N LYS A 132 -7.31 -7.76 6.41
CA LYS A 132 -6.57 -7.93 5.15
C LYS A 132 -5.08 -7.88 5.49
N LEU A 133 -4.38 -8.99 5.28
CA LEU A 133 -2.93 -9.08 5.43
C LEU A 133 -2.24 -8.21 4.37
N VAL A 134 -2.88 -8.03 3.22
CA VAL A 134 -2.45 -7.14 2.13
C VAL A 134 -3.51 -6.09 1.84
N ASN A 135 -3.13 -4.82 1.96
CA ASN A 135 -3.97 -3.72 1.53
C ASN A 135 -3.93 -3.58 0.00
N LEU A 136 -4.97 -4.08 -0.67
CA LEU A 136 -5.17 -3.96 -2.11
C LEU A 136 -5.79 -2.60 -2.51
N GLN A 137 -6.31 -1.83 -1.56
CA GLN A 137 -6.98 -0.54 -1.77
C GLN A 137 -6.10 0.62 -1.27
N CYS A 138 -4.82 0.56 -1.62
CA CYS A 138 -3.77 1.47 -1.17
C CYS A 138 -3.19 2.30 -2.33
N LEU A 139 -2.19 3.13 -2.02
CA LEU A 139 -1.46 3.89 -3.02
C LEU A 139 -0.57 2.99 -3.89
N VAL A 140 -0.54 3.25 -5.19
CA VAL A 140 0.45 2.69 -6.14
C VAL A 140 1.71 3.56 -6.12
N PHE A 141 2.83 3.12 -5.57
CA PHE A 141 4.09 3.90 -5.62
C PHE A 141 4.71 3.91 -7.03
N SER A 142 4.17 4.71 -7.94
CA SER A 142 4.69 4.91 -9.31
C SER A 142 4.71 6.38 -9.71
N LEU A 143 5.65 6.74 -10.61
CA LEU A 143 5.76 8.12 -11.12
C LEU A 143 4.48 8.56 -11.84
N GLU A 144 3.89 7.66 -12.64
CA GLU A 144 2.64 7.87 -13.38
C GLU A 144 1.49 8.25 -12.44
N SER A 145 1.40 7.57 -11.30
CA SER A 145 0.34 7.80 -10.33
C SER A 145 0.53 9.01 -9.41
N GLY A 146 1.68 9.68 -9.50
CA GLY A 146 1.96 10.91 -8.74
C GLY A 146 3.04 10.79 -7.67
N LEU A 147 3.88 9.75 -7.66
CA LEU A 147 5.02 9.66 -6.72
C LEU A 147 5.87 10.93 -6.69
N HIS A 148 6.03 11.60 -7.85
CA HIS A 148 6.78 12.85 -7.95
C HIS A 148 6.28 13.98 -7.05
N LEU A 149 5.02 13.94 -6.61
CA LEU A 149 4.42 14.93 -5.72
C LEU A 149 4.93 14.80 -4.27
N LEU A 150 5.62 13.71 -3.95
CA LEU A 150 6.28 13.49 -2.68
C LEU A 150 7.71 14.04 -2.66
N SER A 151 8.14 14.83 -3.66
CA SER A 151 9.50 15.36 -3.73
C SER A 151 9.88 16.25 -2.54
N GLY A 152 8.90 16.81 -1.83
CA GLY A 152 9.14 17.65 -0.64
C GLY A 152 9.51 16.89 0.63
N LEU A 153 9.53 15.55 0.60
CA LEU A 153 9.94 14.69 1.72
C LEU A 153 11.47 14.51 1.74
N GLU A 154 12.22 15.61 1.71
CA GLU A 154 13.68 15.61 1.56
C GLU A 154 14.41 15.00 2.77
N GLU A 155 13.81 15.10 3.97
CA GLU A 155 14.35 14.55 5.22
C GLU A 155 13.96 13.09 5.49
N LEU A 156 13.25 12.44 4.56
CA LEU A 156 12.76 11.08 4.75
C LEU A 156 13.92 10.09 4.80
N GLU A 157 14.10 9.43 5.96
CA GLU A 157 15.15 8.43 6.17
C GLU A 157 14.65 6.99 6.01
N GLU A 158 13.40 6.74 6.39
CA GLU A 158 12.78 5.41 6.35
C GLU A 158 11.39 5.48 5.71
N LEU A 159 11.21 4.73 4.63
CA LEU A 159 9.91 4.46 4.02
C LEU A 159 9.51 3.02 4.32
N ASP A 160 8.33 2.82 4.91
CA ASP A 160 7.77 1.50 5.13
C ASP A 160 6.46 1.35 4.37
N VAL A 161 6.48 0.46 3.38
CA VAL A 161 5.33 0.13 2.53
C VAL A 161 4.92 -1.33 2.68
N ARG A 162 5.29 -1.99 3.79
CA ARG A 162 4.86 -3.36 4.08
C ARG A 162 3.33 -3.45 4.09
N SER A 163 2.82 -4.61 3.68
CA SER A 163 1.38 -4.85 3.57
C SER A 163 0.65 -3.86 2.65
N THR A 164 1.36 -3.21 1.73
CA THR A 164 0.77 -2.53 0.58
C THR A 164 1.14 -3.30 -0.67
N ALA A 165 0.16 -3.52 -1.54
CA ALA A 165 0.51 -3.78 -2.92
C ALA A 165 1.30 -2.56 -3.42
N HIS A 166 2.35 -2.71 -4.22
CA HIS A 166 3.05 -1.57 -4.82
C HIS A 166 3.76 -2.02 -6.10
N ARG A 167 3.98 -1.06 -7.00
CA ARG A 167 4.70 -1.26 -8.26
C ARG A 167 5.85 -0.26 -8.30
N SER A 168 6.91 -0.55 -7.56
CA SER A 168 8.14 0.24 -7.64
C SER A 168 9.08 -0.46 -8.63
N CYS A 169 9.27 0.15 -9.80
CA CYS A 169 10.27 -0.31 -10.76
C CYS A 169 11.60 0.41 -10.50
N ALA A 170 12.63 0.07 -11.26
CA ALA A 170 13.93 0.72 -11.14
C ALA A 170 13.84 2.26 -11.32
N GLU A 171 12.98 2.73 -12.23
CA GLU A 171 12.76 4.15 -12.48
C GLU A 171 12.23 4.90 -11.25
N GLU A 172 11.29 4.30 -10.50
CA GLU A 172 10.81 4.88 -9.25
C GLU A 172 11.91 4.94 -8.18
N LEU A 173 12.74 3.89 -8.07
CA LEU A 173 13.83 3.84 -7.08
C LEU A 173 14.91 4.87 -7.41
N ASP A 174 15.28 5.02 -8.69
CA ASP A 174 16.21 6.05 -9.16
C ASP A 174 15.66 7.45 -8.85
N TRP A 175 14.36 7.66 -9.05
CA TRP A 175 13.72 8.92 -8.70
C TRP A 175 13.77 9.21 -7.20
N MET A 176 13.46 8.20 -6.36
CA MET A 176 13.51 8.32 -4.89
C MET A 176 14.93 8.66 -4.42
N TYR A 177 15.96 8.02 -4.97
CA TYR A 177 17.36 8.30 -4.65
C TYR A 177 17.75 9.76 -4.92
N VAL A 178 17.24 10.34 -6.00
CA VAL A 178 17.56 11.74 -6.38
C VAL A 178 16.80 12.75 -5.51
N HIS A 179 15.56 12.46 -5.11
CA HIS A 179 14.68 13.45 -4.46
C HIS A 179 14.57 13.26 -2.94
N TRP A 180 14.92 12.09 -2.41
CA TRP A 180 14.95 11.81 -0.97
C TRP A 180 16.40 11.46 -0.56
N PRO A 181 17.30 12.47 -0.52
CA PRO A 181 18.73 12.24 -0.33
C PRO A 181 19.09 11.62 1.03
N GLU A 182 18.21 11.77 2.03
CA GLU A 182 18.40 11.18 3.37
C GLU A 182 17.82 9.77 3.49
N LEU A 183 17.19 9.23 2.44
CA LEU A 183 16.55 7.91 2.47
C LEU A 183 17.60 6.81 2.60
N LYS A 184 17.55 6.10 3.72
CA LYS A 184 18.49 5.02 4.07
C LYS A 184 17.86 3.65 3.91
N GLN A 185 16.54 3.55 4.10
CA GLN A 185 15.86 2.27 4.20
C GLN A 185 14.46 2.32 3.58
N ILE A 186 14.16 1.28 2.79
CA ILE A 186 12.80 1.02 2.31
C ILE A 186 12.37 -0.38 2.76
N ASN A 187 11.34 -0.44 3.60
CA ASN A 187 10.74 -1.68 4.06
C ASN A 187 9.55 -2.07 3.18
N GLY A 188 9.43 -3.36 2.89
CA GLY A 188 8.31 -3.90 2.12
C GLY A 188 8.56 -4.02 0.63
N LEU A 189 9.72 -3.62 0.09
CA LEU A 189 10.05 -3.86 -1.32
C LEU A 189 10.08 -5.36 -1.64
N VAL A 190 9.27 -5.77 -2.62
CA VAL A 190 9.27 -7.14 -3.14
C VAL A 190 10.09 -7.18 -4.44
N THR A 191 11.21 -7.90 -4.44
CA THR A 191 12.07 -8.02 -5.65
C THR A 191 11.65 -9.15 -6.59
N LYS A 192 10.82 -10.08 -6.14
CA LYS A 192 10.28 -11.15 -6.98
C LYS A 192 8.82 -10.87 -7.31
N ARG A 193 8.54 -10.63 -8.59
CA ARG A 193 7.18 -10.78 -9.09
C ARG A 193 6.85 -12.27 -9.11
N VAL A 194 6.17 -12.73 -8.07
CA VAL A 194 5.56 -14.05 -8.04
C VAL A 194 4.14 -13.86 -8.57
N TRP A 195 3.85 -14.42 -9.74
CA TRP A 195 2.48 -14.64 -10.14
C TRP A 195 1.92 -15.75 -9.25
N ALA A 196 0.61 -15.76 -9.01
CA ALA A 196 -0.08 -16.90 -8.41
C ALA A 196 -0.07 -18.11 -9.38
N GLU A 197 1.11 -18.65 -9.70
CA GLU A 197 1.29 -19.85 -10.52
C GLU A 197 2.54 -20.59 -10.07
N ASP A 198 2.34 -21.73 -9.42
CA ASP A 198 3.13 -22.93 -9.71
C ASP A 198 2.29 -24.22 -9.84
N ASP A 199 0.95 -24.17 -9.79
CA ASP A 199 0.10 -25.36 -10.03
C ASP A 199 -1.06 -25.11 -11.02
N ASP A 200 -0.95 -25.73 -12.20
CA ASP A 200 -2.01 -26.27 -13.08
C ASP A 200 -3.33 -25.50 -13.35
N GLN A 201 -3.31 -24.18 -13.57
CA GLN A 201 -4.50 -23.44 -14.06
C GLN A 201 -4.27 -22.63 -15.35
N LEU A 202 -3.91 -23.33 -16.44
CA LEU A 202 -3.71 -22.78 -17.78
C LEU A 202 -4.88 -21.93 -18.34
N MET A 203 -6.15 -22.24 -17.99
CA MET A 203 -7.30 -21.49 -18.51
C MET A 203 -7.43 -20.09 -17.91
N VAL A 204 -7.09 -19.94 -16.63
CA VAL A 204 -7.16 -18.65 -15.92
C VAL A 204 -6.05 -17.73 -16.40
N ARG A 205 -4.87 -18.29 -16.72
CA ARG A 205 -3.76 -17.55 -17.32
C ARG A 205 -4.11 -16.87 -18.64
N ASP A 206 -4.83 -17.56 -19.52
CA ASP A 206 -5.20 -16.99 -20.81
C ASP A 206 -6.29 -15.91 -20.68
N GLU A 207 -7.17 -16.04 -19.68
CA GLU A 207 -8.14 -15.00 -19.34
C GLU A 207 -7.48 -13.77 -18.74
N VAL A 208 -6.54 -13.95 -17.79
CA VAL A 208 -5.72 -12.87 -17.22
C VAL A 208 -4.88 -12.22 -18.31
N LYS A 209 -4.20 -12.98 -19.18
CA LYS A 209 -3.49 -12.45 -20.36
C LYS A 209 -4.42 -11.74 -21.34
N GLY A 210 -5.65 -12.21 -21.51
CA GLY A 210 -6.67 -11.54 -22.30
C GLY A 210 -7.12 -10.22 -21.67
N ARG A 211 -7.21 -10.17 -20.34
CA ARG A 211 -7.51 -8.96 -19.57
C ARG A 211 -6.33 -7.97 -19.63
N MET A 212 -5.10 -8.43 -19.47
CA MET A 212 -3.88 -7.62 -19.63
C MET A 212 -3.70 -7.08 -21.05
N ARG A 213 -4.00 -7.89 -22.08
CA ARG A 213 -4.01 -7.40 -23.48
C ARG A 213 -5.04 -6.29 -23.71
N ARG A 214 -6.15 -6.31 -22.96
CA ARG A 214 -7.20 -5.27 -22.98
C ARG A 214 -6.87 -4.08 -22.06
N HIS A 215 -5.91 -4.24 -21.15
CA HIS A 215 -5.49 -3.25 -20.16
C HIS A 215 -3.96 -3.20 -20.10
N PRO A 216 -3.28 -2.69 -21.16
CA PRO A 216 -1.82 -2.72 -21.27
C PRO A 216 -1.10 -2.02 -20.11
N ASP A 217 -1.80 -1.16 -19.38
CA ASP A 217 -1.26 -0.35 -18.29
C ASP A 217 -1.49 -0.96 -16.89
N GLY A 218 -2.18 -2.11 -16.77
CA GLY A 218 -2.54 -2.73 -15.47
C GLY A 218 -1.94 -4.11 -15.23
N ILE A 219 -1.39 -4.35 -14.03
CA ILE A 219 -0.66 -5.58 -13.65
C ILE A 219 -1.07 -6.00 -12.23
N GLY A 220 -1.36 -7.30 -12.04
CA GLY A 220 -1.73 -7.91 -10.76
C GLY A 220 -0.72 -7.69 -9.62
N CYS A 221 -1.20 -7.96 -8.40
CA CYS A 221 -0.44 -7.81 -7.16
C CYS A 221 0.69 -8.84 -7.04
N SER A 222 1.74 -8.49 -6.29
CA SER A 222 2.81 -9.42 -5.90
C SER A 222 2.89 -9.53 -4.38
N TYR A 223 3.08 -10.74 -3.87
CA TYR A 223 3.13 -11.06 -2.44
C TYR A 223 4.55 -11.29 -1.89
N HIS A 224 4.65 -11.17 -0.57
CA HIS A 224 5.83 -11.41 0.25
C HIS A 224 6.15 -12.91 0.39
N ASP A 225 7.44 -13.22 0.39
CA ASP A 225 8.00 -14.39 1.09
C ASP A 225 8.71 -13.84 2.35
N GLU A 226 8.58 -14.53 3.49
CA GLU A 226 9.13 -14.16 4.81
C GLU A 226 10.65 -13.93 4.80
N THR A 227 11.32 -14.35 3.73
CA THR A 227 12.77 -14.19 3.53
C THR A 227 13.21 -12.82 2.99
N SER A 228 12.28 -11.89 2.77
CA SER A 228 12.55 -10.58 2.15
C SER A 228 13.53 -9.74 2.98
N ARG A 229 14.69 -9.44 2.38
CA ARG A 229 15.81 -8.74 3.01
C ARG A 229 15.55 -7.23 3.08
N TYR A 230 16.09 -6.59 4.11
CA TYR A 230 16.22 -5.14 4.20
C TYR A 230 17.01 -4.60 3.00
N TYR A 231 16.51 -3.52 2.38
CA TYR A 231 17.27 -2.76 1.39
C TYR A 231 17.83 -1.51 2.07
N THR A 232 19.16 -1.44 2.13
CA THR A 232 19.88 -0.21 2.42
C THR A 232 20.11 0.49 1.09
N VAL A 233 19.59 1.72 0.99
CA VAL A 233 19.72 2.59 -0.20
C VAL A 233 21.12 3.18 -0.27
#